data_AF-A0A847EV11-F1
#
_entry.id   AF-A0A847EV11-F1
#
_cell.length_a   1.000
_cell.length_b   1.000
_cell.length_c   1.000
_cell.angle_alpha   90.00
_cell.angle_beta   90.00
_cell.angle_gamma   90.00
#
_symmetry.space_group_name_H-M   'P 1'
#
loop_
_entity.id
_entity.type
_entity.pdbx_description
1 polymer ?
#
loop_
_entity_poly.entity_id
_entity_poly.type
_entity_poly.pdbx_seq_one_letter_code
_entity_poly.pdbx_strand_id
1 'polypeptide(L)'
;MKRTVLLLLLLAGVYQVQATFVPTPGAKYNIIQHASNRVIGADGTQPCVQDINNRPNQAFEFVAVSGLTDTYYLVNDDGNYLNKLSTNAWTTVFEAAPNGQNSEWVVVGEQDTFRLQLTVNSLYLASDNIGTGSAL
;
A
#
# COMPACT_ATOMS: atom_id res chain seq x y z
N MET A 1 51.06 -39.60 12.03
CA MET A 1 50.52 -38.51 11.20
C MET A 1 49.18 -38.95 10.61
N LYS A 2 48.08 -38.32 11.02
CA LYS A 2 46.86 -38.09 10.21
C LYS A 2 45.96 -37.17 11.03
N ARG A 3 45.93 -35.92 10.60
CA ARG A 3 45.11 -34.83 11.12
C ARG A 3 43.69 -35.07 10.62
N THR A 4 42.71 -35.14 11.53
CA THR A 4 41.30 -35.06 11.15
C THR A 4 40.69 -33.91 11.93
N VAL A 5 40.83 -32.71 11.38
CA VAL A 5 40.08 -31.53 11.81
C VAL A 5 38.69 -31.66 11.20
N LEU A 6 37.69 -31.93 12.02
CA LEU A 6 36.29 -31.94 11.60
C LEU A 6 35.80 -30.48 11.58
N LEU A 7 35.72 -29.90 10.39
CA LEU A 7 35.19 -28.56 10.17
C LEU A 7 33.65 -28.63 10.26
N LEU A 8 33.06 -28.21 11.38
CA LEU A 8 31.62 -27.93 11.45
C LEU A 8 31.36 -26.63 10.67
N LEU A 9 30.89 -26.76 9.44
CA LEU A 9 30.27 -25.66 8.70
C LEU A 9 28.92 -25.34 9.36
N LEU A 10 28.89 -24.28 10.18
CA LEU A 10 27.65 -23.61 10.55
C LEU A 10 26.99 -23.11 9.27
N LEU A 11 25.97 -23.84 8.81
CA LEU A 11 25.04 -23.35 7.80
C LEU A 11 24.13 -22.30 8.48
N ALA A 12 24.66 -21.09 8.68
CA ALA A 12 23.83 -19.94 8.97
C ALA A 12 23.07 -19.62 7.68
N GLY A 13 21.89 -20.22 7.53
CA GLY A 13 20.93 -19.82 6.51
C GLY A 13 20.60 -18.36 6.75
N VAL A 14 21.17 -17.47 5.95
CA VAL A 14 20.77 -16.08 5.90
C VAL A 14 19.36 -16.08 5.29
N TYR A 15 18.34 -16.13 6.14
CA TYR A 15 17.01 -15.71 5.73
C TYR A 15 17.14 -14.24 5.37
N GLN A 16 17.26 -13.95 4.08
CA GLN A 16 17.12 -12.58 3.60
C GLN A 16 15.66 -12.20 3.82
N VAL A 17 15.38 -11.58 4.97
CA VAL A 17 14.15 -10.81 5.14
C VAL A 17 14.29 -9.66 4.15
N GLN A 18 13.59 -9.75 3.02
CA GLN A 18 13.50 -8.62 2.09
C GLN A 18 12.87 -7.46 2.85
N ALA A 19 13.41 -6.25 2.66
CA ALA A 19 12.92 -5.07 3.33
C ALA A 19 11.48 -4.79 2.86
N THR A 20 10.56 -4.62 3.81
CA THR A 20 9.22 -4.08 3.55
C THR A 20 9.34 -2.61 3.15
N PHE A 21 8.44 -2.13 2.29
CA PHE A 21 8.31 -0.70 2.05
C PHE A 21 7.96 0.02 3.37
N VAL A 22 8.81 0.96 3.78
CA VAL A 22 8.55 1.85 4.92
C VAL A 22 8.47 3.28 4.39
N PRO A 23 7.28 3.92 4.38
CA PRO A 23 7.14 5.27 3.89
C PRO A 23 7.88 6.25 4.81
N THR A 24 8.54 7.23 4.19
CA THR A 24 9.15 8.34 4.91
C THR A 24 8.04 9.30 5.37
N PRO A 25 7.96 9.66 6.66
CA PRO A 25 6.96 10.61 7.16
C PRO A 25 6.98 11.93 6.39
N GLY A 26 5.82 12.42 5.96
CA GLY A 26 5.66 13.65 5.17
C GLY A 26 6.07 13.55 3.70
N ALA A 27 6.61 12.42 3.24
CA ALA A 27 6.89 12.20 1.82
C ALA A 27 5.61 11.81 1.06
N LYS A 28 5.54 12.22 -0.21
CA LYS A 28 4.43 11.91 -1.11
C LYS A 28 4.87 10.94 -2.20
N TYR A 29 4.00 10.00 -2.52
CA TYR A 29 4.26 8.91 -3.46
C TYR A 29 3.12 8.81 -4.47
N ASN A 30 3.43 8.49 -5.71
CA ASN A 30 2.44 7.86 -6.58
C ASN A 30 2.37 6.37 -6.23
N ILE A 31 1.17 5.80 -6.23
CA ILE A 31 0.99 4.35 -6.09
C ILE A 31 0.70 3.78 -7.47
N ILE A 32 1.62 2.97 -7.98
CA ILE A 32 1.58 2.45 -9.35
C ILE A 32 0.94 1.05 -9.36
N GLN A 33 -0.11 0.89 -10.17
CA GLN A 33 -0.66 -0.43 -10.47
C GLN A 33 0.30 -1.19 -11.39
N HIS A 34 0.88 -2.26 -10.87
CA HIS A 34 1.87 -3.07 -11.60
C HIS A 34 1.36 -3.59 -12.97
N ALA A 35 0.08 -3.97 -13.07
CA ALA A 35 -0.48 -4.53 -14.30
C ALA A 35 -0.58 -3.52 -15.48
N SER A 36 -0.61 -2.22 -15.20
CA SER A 36 -0.80 -1.18 -16.23
C SER A 36 0.26 -0.10 -16.26
N ASN A 37 1.10 -0.01 -15.22
CA ASN A 37 1.98 1.13 -14.94
C ASN A 37 1.23 2.47 -14.81
N ARG A 38 -0.08 2.42 -14.56
CA ARG A 38 -0.90 3.59 -14.22
C ARG A 38 -0.90 3.81 -12.71
N VAL A 39 -1.40 4.96 -12.27
CA VAL A 39 -1.42 5.32 -10.85
C VAL A 39 -2.83 5.29 -10.27
N ILE A 40 -2.91 5.22 -8.95
CA ILE A 40 -4.14 5.57 -8.23
C ILE A 40 -4.35 7.09 -8.32
N GLY A 41 -5.57 7.50 -8.63
CA GLY A 41 -6.03 8.88 -8.62
C GLY A 41 -7.51 8.95 -8.26
N ALA A 42 -8.16 10.07 -8.57
CA ALA A 42 -9.58 10.28 -8.25
C ALA A 42 -10.38 10.84 -9.44
N ASP A 43 -11.60 10.33 -9.63
CA ASP A 43 -12.66 10.98 -10.42
C ASP A 43 -13.77 11.45 -9.47
N GLY A 44 -13.77 12.74 -9.15
CA GLY A 44 -14.54 13.25 -8.01
C GLY A 44 -14.10 12.58 -6.71
N THR A 45 -15.04 11.90 -6.02
CA THR A 45 -14.76 11.13 -4.80
C THR A 45 -14.47 9.66 -5.07
N GLN A 46 -14.51 9.19 -6.31
CA GLN A 46 -14.23 7.79 -6.66
C GLN A 46 -12.72 7.58 -6.86
N PRO A 47 -12.07 6.73 -6.04
CA PRO A 47 -10.72 6.27 -6.32
C PRO A 47 -10.72 5.43 -7.59
N CYS A 48 -9.78 5.70 -8.48
CA CYS A 48 -9.69 5.02 -9.77
C CYS A 48 -8.25 4.92 -10.28
N VAL A 49 -8.03 3.99 -11.20
CA VAL A 49 -6.81 3.91 -12.00
C VAL A 49 -6.76 5.10 -12.97
N GLN A 50 -5.64 5.79 -13.07
CA GLN A 50 -5.45 6.93 -13.97
C GLN A 50 -4.09 6.92 -14.65
N ASP A 51 -4.04 7.41 -15.89
CA ASP A 51 -2.77 7.81 -16.50
C ASP A 51 -2.10 8.90 -15.64
N ILE A 52 -0.77 8.86 -15.57
CA ILE A 52 0.01 9.83 -14.80
C ILE A 52 -0.21 11.23 -15.39
N ASN A 53 -0.67 12.16 -14.56
CA ASN A 53 -0.95 13.53 -14.96
C ASN A 53 -0.46 14.58 -13.94
N ASN A 54 0.27 14.14 -12.90
CA ASN A 54 0.88 14.98 -11.86
C ASN A 54 -0.11 15.89 -11.12
N ARG A 55 -1.38 15.48 -11.01
CA ARG A 55 -2.37 16.18 -10.20
C ARG A 55 -2.24 15.82 -8.71
N PRO A 56 -2.65 16.72 -7.80
CA PRO A 56 -2.60 16.47 -6.36
C PRO A 56 -3.30 15.17 -5.93
N ASN A 57 -4.43 14.82 -6.54
CA ASN A 57 -5.16 13.57 -6.30
C ASN A 57 -4.37 12.27 -6.59
N GLN A 58 -3.22 12.33 -7.26
CA GLN A 58 -2.35 11.16 -7.56
C GLN A 58 -1.18 11.01 -6.58
N ALA A 59 -0.95 11.98 -5.70
CA ALA A 59 0.18 12.01 -4.77
C ALA A 59 -0.31 11.71 -3.35
N PHE A 60 0.23 10.66 -2.73
CA PHE A 60 -0.24 10.13 -1.45
C PHE A 60 0.81 10.24 -0.36
N GLU A 61 0.43 10.74 0.80
CA GLU A 61 1.13 10.55 2.05
C GLU A 61 0.61 9.29 2.75
N PHE A 62 1.52 8.53 3.34
CA PHE A 62 1.21 7.40 4.22
C PHE A 62 1.34 7.85 5.66
N VAL A 63 0.22 8.17 6.30
CA VAL A 63 0.17 8.65 7.68
C VAL A 63 0.03 7.45 8.62
N ALA A 64 1.02 7.21 9.47
CA ALA A 64 1.03 6.05 10.36
C ALA A 64 -0.17 6.03 11.32
N VAL A 65 -0.79 4.87 11.48
CA VAL A 65 -1.87 4.66 12.45
C VAL A 65 -1.26 4.36 13.82
N SER A 66 -1.59 5.18 14.81
CA SER A 66 -1.02 5.06 16.17
C SER A 66 -1.27 3.67 16.76
N GLY A 67 -0.20 3.05 17.26
CA GLY A 67 -0.27 1.74 17.92
C GLY A 67 -0.31 0.54 16.96
N LEU A 68 -0.33 0.76 15.64
CA LEU A 68 -0.30 -0.30 14.64
C LEU A 68 1.04 -0.30 13.88
N THR A 69 1.46 -1.49 13.46
CA THR A 69 2.69 -1.68 12.66
C THR A 69 2.33 -1.79 11.19
N ASP A 70 3.15 -1.20 10.32
CA ASP A 70 2.99 -1.21 8.86
C ASP A 70 1.59 -0.80 8.36
N THR A 71 0.86 -0.02 9.16
CA THR A 71 -0.53 0.36 8.91
C THR A 71 -0.64 1.87 8.80
N TYR A 72 -1.30 2.34 7.74
CA TYR A 72 -1.34 3.74 7.36
C TYR A 72 -2.73 4.17 6.92
N TYR A 73 -3.04 5.43 7.18
CA TYR A 73 -4.01 6.18 6.38
C TYR A 73 -3.33 6.65 5.10
N LEU A 74 -3.98 6.51 3.95
CA LEU A 74 -3.49 7.04 2.68
C LEU A 74 -4.24 8.31 2.34
N VAL A 75 -3.54 9.44 2.37
CA VAL A 75 -4.13 10.77 2.12
C VAL A 75 -3.56 11.33 0.84
N ASN A 76 -4.42 11.66 -0.12
CA ASN A 76 -3.95 12.36 -1.32
C ASN A 76 -3.64 13.83 -1.02
N ASP A 77 -2.95 14.51 -1.92
CA ASP A 77 -2.55 15.92 -1.72
C ASP A 77 -3.72 16.91 -1.80
N ASP A 78 -4.93 16.45 -2.18
CA ASP A 78 -6.17 17.20 -2.01
C ASP A 78 -6.73 17.10 -0.57
N GLY A 79 -6.06 16.35 0.32
CA GLY A 79 -6.47 16.15 1.71
C GLY A 79 -7.53 15.08 1.92
N ASN A 80 -7.77 14.20 0.93
CA ASN A 80 -8.78 13.15 1.02
C ASN A 80 -8.15 11.78 1.30
N TYR A 81 -8.78 11.07 2.22
CA TYR A 81 -8.39 9.75 2.71
C TYR A 81 -8.99 8.66 1.83
N LEU A 82 -8.17 7.69 1.41
CA LEU A 82 -8.65 6.48 0.75
C LEU A 82 -9.36 5.60 1.79
N ASN A 83 -10.68 5.52 1.68
CA ASN A 83 -11.53 4.76 2.57
C ASN A 83 -12.22 3.64 1.80
N LYS A 84 -12.57 2.57 2.49
CA LYS A 84 -13.64 1.67 2.06
C LYS A 84 -14.98 2.22 2.56
N LEU A 85 -16.04 2.18 1.76
CA LEU A 85 -17.37 2.51 2.24
C LEU A 85 -17.77 1.57 3.40
N SER A 86 -18.27 2.11 4.51
CA SER A 86 -18.68 1.29 5.66
C SER A 86 -19.89 0.39 5.36
N THR A 87 -20.71 0.79 4.38
CA THR A 87 -21.93 0.09 3.95
C THR A 87 -21.70 -0.96 2.85
N ASN A 88 -20.49 -1.05 2.28
CA ASN A 88 -20.16 -1.99 1.21
C ASN A 88 -18.77 -2.62 1.42
N ALA A 89 -18.64 -3.93 1.19
CA ALA A 89 -17.37 -4.64 1.30
C ALA A 89 -16.34 -4.26 0.22
N TRP A 90 -16.77 -3.73 -0.93
CA TRP A 90 -15.99 -3.70 -2.18
C TRP A 90 -15.69 -2.31 -2.71
N THR A 91 -16.40 -1.28 -2.28
CA THR A 91 -16.26 0.06 -2.85
C THR A 91 -15.32 0.90 -2.01
N THR A 92 -14.33 1.50 -2.66
CA THR A 92 -13.52 2.56 -2.07
C THR A 92 -14.08 3.95 -2.40
N VAL A 93 -13.76 4.93 -1.56
CA VAL A 93 -14.19 6.32 -1.65
C VAL A 93 -13.09 7.24 -1.09
N PHE A 94 -12.95 8.42 -1.66
CA PHE A 94 -12.17 9.51 -1.09
C PHE A 94 -13.05 10.41 -0.21
N GLU A 95 -12.68 10.59 1.06
CA GLU A 95 -13.39 11.46 2.00
C GLU A 95 -12.40 12.35 2.78
N ALA A 96 -12.87 13.48 3.30
CA ALA A 96 -12.02 14.44 4.03
C ALA A 96 -11.54 13.95 5.41
N ALA A 97 -11.94 12.76 5.84
CA ALA A 97 -11.58 12.18 7.12
C ALA A 97 -11.47 10.65 7.03
N PRO A 98 -10.67 10.02 7.92
CA PRO A 98 -10.66 8.57 8.04
C PRO A 98 -11.97 8.04 8.65
N ASN A 99 -12.33 6.81 8.30
CA ASN A 99 -13.53 6.08 8.70
C ASN A 99 -13.16 4.82 9.51
N GLY A 100 -12.41 5.04 10.59
CA GLY A 100 -11.89 3.97 11.47
C GLY A 100 -11.13 2.90 10.68
N GLN A 101 -11.39 1.63 10.98
CA GLN A 101 -10.74 0.48 10.33
C GLN A 101 -11.01 0.37 8.81
N ASN A 102 -11.97 1.10 8.26
CA ASN A 102 -12.17 1.16 6.81
C ASN A 102 -11.13 2.04 6.09
N SER A 103 -10.27 2.74 6.82
CA SER A 103 -9.21 3.61 6.29
C SER A 103 -7.81 3.14 6.66
N GLU A 104 -7.71 2.07 7.44
CA GLU A 104 -6.45 1.52 7.90
C GLU A 104 -5.95 0.48 6.88
N TRP A 105 -4.88 0.84 6.17
CA TRP A 105 -4.28 0.00 5.15
C TRP A 105 -2.92 -0.52 5.61
N VAL A 106 -2.81 -1.83 5.72
CA VAL A 106 -1.56 -2.53 5.99
C VAL A 106 -0.78 -2.65 4.69
N VAL A 107 0.48 -2.21 4.70
CA VAL A 107 1.44 -2.45 3.62
C VAL A 107 1.96 -3.87 3.77
N VAL A 108 1.64 -4.73 2.81
CA VAL A 108 2.05 -6.14 2.79
C VAL A 108 2.89 -6.42 1.54
N GLY A 109 4.20 -6.58 1.70
CA GLY A 109 5.09 -6.95 0.61
C GLY A 109 6.51 -6.47 0.80
N GLU A 110 7.16 -6.15 -0.32
CA GLU A 110 8.58 -5.76 -0.40
C GLU A 110 8.71 -4.24 -0.63
N GLN A 111 9.95 -3.76 -0.66
CA GLN A 111 10.30 -2.35 -0.80
C GLN A 111 9.69 -1.69 -2.06
N ASP A 112 9.71 -2.39 -3.19
CA ASP A 112 9.28 -1.83 -4.49
C ASP A 112 7.97 -2.43 -5.01
N THR A 113 7.41 -3.41 -4.30
CA THR A 113 6.16 -4.06 -4.70
C THR A 113 5.42 -4.53 -3.45
N PHE A 114 4.28 -3.90 -3.17
CA PHE A 114 3.45 -4.20 -2.03
C PHE A 114 1.98 -4.31 -2.44
N ARG A 115 1.19 -4.85 -1.52
CA ARG A 115 -0.27 -4.83 -1.56
C ARG A 115 -0.79 -4.05 -0.36
N LEU A 116 -1.93 -3.40 -0.52
CA LEU A 116 -2.62 -2.70 0.55
C LEU A 116 -3.75 -3.58 1.05
N GLN A 117 -3.70 -3.99 2.32
CA GLN A 117 -4.72 -4.82 2.96
C GLN A 117 -5.51 -4.02 3.98
N LEU A 118 -6.84 -4.11 3.95
CA LEU A 118 -7.68 -3.49 4.97
C LEU A 118 -7.60 -4.24 6.30
N THR A 119 -7.53 -3.51 7.42
CA THR A 119 -7.60 -4.12 8.75
C THR A 119 -9.00 -4.66 9.07
N VAL A 120 -10.06 -4.02 8.58
CA VAL A 120 -11.45 -4.38 8.92
C VAL A 120 -11.88 -5.75 8.41
N ASN A 121 -11.35 -6.22 7.27
CA ASN A 121 -11.81 -7.45 6.63
C ASN A 121 -10.70 -8.28 5.95
N SER A 122 -9.44 -7.85 6.07
CA SER A 122 -8.28 -8.53 5.47
C SER A 122 -8.33 -8.67 3.94
N LEU A 123 -9.18 -7.92 3.25
CA LEU A 123 -9.21 -7.87 1.79
C LEU A 123 -8.15 -6.89 1.27
N TYR A 124 -7.69 -7.14 0.05
CA TYR A 124 -6.70 -6.30 -0.62
C TYR A 124 -7.37 -5.29 -1.54
N LEU A 125 -6.79 -4.08 -1.62
CA LEU A 125 -7.14 -3.12 -2.66
C LEU A 125 -6.89 -3.75 -4.04
N ALA A 126 -7.86 -3.64 -4.93
CA ALA A 126 -7.79 -4.10 -6.29
C ALA A 126 -8.36 -3.03 -7.22
N SER A 127 -8.50 -3.34 -8.50
CA SER A 127 -9.27 -2.51 -9.42
C SER A 127 -10.11 -3.41 -10.30
N ASP A 128 -11.26 -2.89 -10.75
CA ASP A 128 -12.15 -3.66 -11.63
C ASP A 128 -11.52 -3.95 -12.99
N ASN A 129 -10.63 -3.07 -13.45
CA ASN A 129 -9.86 -3.21 -14.69
C ASN A 129 -8.58 -2.37 -14.62
N ILE A 130 -7.73 -2.45 -15.64
CA ILE A 130 -6.40 -1.84 -15.70
C ILE A 130 -6.36 -0.50 -16.48
N GLY A 131 -7.51 -0.04 -16.97
CA GLY A 131 -7.64 1.18 -17.78
C GLY A 131 -7.95 2.43 -16.96
N THR A 132 -7.66 3.61 -17.51
CA THR A 132 -8.02 4.89 -16.90
C THR A 132 -9.53 4.97 -16.62
N GLY A 133 -9.90 5.40 -15.41
CA GLY A 133 -11.27 5.47 -14.92
C GLY A 133 -11.78 4.18 -14.26
N SER A 134 -11.00 3.09 -14.25
CA SER A 134 -11.41 1.85 -13.58
C SER A 134 -11.44 2.07 -12.07
N ALA A 135 -12.57 1.72 -11.43
CA ALA A 135 -12.73 1.85 -9.99
C ALA A 135 -11.78 0.93 -9.20
N LEU A 136 -11.51 1.32 -7.95
CA LEU A 136 -10.71 0.60 -6.96
C LEU A 136 -11.57 -0.03 -5.85
#